data_AF-A0A1L3GDV3-F1
#
_entry.id   AF-A0A1L3GDV3-F1
#
_cell.length_a   1.000
_cell.length_b   1.000
_cell.length_c   1.000
_cell.angle_alpha   90.00
_cell.angle_beta   90.00
_cell.angle_gamma   90.00
#
_symmetry.space_group_name_H-M   'P 1'
#
loop_
_entity.id
_entity.type
_entity.pdbx_description
1 polymer ?
#
loop_
_entity_poly.entity_id
_entity_poly.type
_entity_poly.pdbx_seq_one_letter_code
_entity_poly.pdbx_strand_id
1 'polypeptide(L)'
;MTRKVHVAPGGLTQVQAKAGIVIAVLFLFFGLIFGGVVWYDMPRSEVALKLLTGAFFLIWVVACVAIILFNAKWLAASRRSQPDTLLDLQIEASGDGPDQDNMLDFEQRLRKLEVLKRDGLISDAEYAHKRREILRQKW
;
A
#
# COMPACT_ATOMS: atom_id res chain seq x y z
N MET A 1 37.62 -4.89 8.13
CA MET A 1 36.67 -4.03 7.41
C MET A 1 35.26 -4.35 7.87
N THR A 2 34.66 -3.48 8.67
CA THR A 2 33.30 -3.69 9.21
C THR A 2 32.29 -3.02 8.28
N ARG A 3 31.57 -3.83 7.49
CA ARG A 3 30.47 -3.35 6.63
C ARG A 3 29.30 -2.97 7.53
N LYS A 4 29.08 -1.67 7.73
CA LYS A 4 27.91 -1.15 8.45
C LYS A 4 26.68 -1.34 7.57
N VAL A 5 25.90 -2.39 7.82
CA VAL A 5 24.62 -2.63 7.16
C VAL A 5 23.59 -1.67 7.75
N HIS A 6 23.22 -0.63 7.00
CA HIS A 6 22.05 0.20 7.31
C HIS A 6 20.81 -0.56 6.85
N VAL A 7 20.15 -1.25 7.78
CA VAL A 7 18.84 -1.85 7.51
C VAL A 7 17.82 -0.72 7.59
N ALA A 8 17.33 -0.27 6.44
CA ALA A 8 16.24 0.69 6.38
C ALA A 8 14.92 -0.04 6.69
N PRO A 9 14.16 0.34 7.74
CA PRO A 9 12.85 -0.25 8.02
C PRO A 9 11.82 0.33 7.06
N GLY A 10 11.81 -0.13 5.80
CA GLY A 10 11.04 0.50 4.72
C GLY A 10 9.60 -0.01 4.57
N GLY A 11 9.36 -1.32 4.69
CA GLY A 11 8.07 -1.92 4.33
C GLY A 11 6.98 -1.75 5.40
N LEU A 12 7.28 -2.11 6.65
CA LEU A 12 6.31 -2.03 7.76
C LEU A 12 5.83 -0.60 8.02
N THR A 13 6.73 0.37 7.89
CA THR A 13 6.45 1.79 8.13
C THR A 13 5.57 2.37 7.02
N GLN A 14 5.71 1.93 5.76
CA GLN A 14 4.84 2.34 4.65
C GLN A 14 3.43 1.76 4.74
N VAL A 15 3.31 0.49 5.14
CA VAL A 15 1.99 -0.12 5.39
C VAL A 15 1.29 0.60 6.54
N GLN A 16 2.03 0.92 7.61
CA GLN A 16 1.51 1.67 8.75
C GLN A 16 1.03 3.08 8.36
N ALA A 17 1.80 3.81 7.55
CA ALA A 17 1.39 5.15 7.09
C ALA A 17 0.15 5.12 6.18
N LYS A 18 0.05 4.13 5.27
CA LYS A 18 -1.14 3.93 4.43
C LYS A 18 -2.37 3.61 5.28
N ALA A 19 -2.25 2.69 6.23
CA ALA A 19 -3.33 2.36 7.16
C ALA A 19 -3.75 3.60 7.98
N GLY A 20 -2.79 4.39 8.46
CA GLY A 20 -3.05 5.64 9.18
C GLY A 20 -3.86 6.65 8.36
N ILE A 21 -3.57 6.81 7.07
CA ILE A 21 -4.35 7.69 6.18
C ILE A 21 -5.77 7.16 6.01
N VAL A 22 -5.95 5.86 5.71
CA VAL A 22 -7.27 5.26 5.52
C VAL A 22 -8.12 5.41 6.77
N ILE A 23 -7.56 5.11 7.94
CA ILE A 23 -8.24 5.26 9.23
C ILE A 23 -8.61 6.72 9.47
N ALA A 24 -7.69 7.66 9.25
CA ALA A 24 -7.95 9.09 9.43
C ALA A 24 -9.05 9.62 8.51
N VAL A 25 -9.11 9.15 7.25
CA VAL A 25 -10.16 9.52 6.30
C VAL A 25 -11.52 8.96 6.73
N LEU A 26 -11.59 7.69 7.12
CA LEU A 26 -12.83 7.09 7.62
C LEU A 26 -13.30 7.80 8.90
N PHE A 27 -12.36 8.13 9.79
CA PHE A 27 -12.66 8.83 11.03
C PHE A 27 -13.10 10.27 10.80
N LEU A 28 -12.55 10.96 9.80
CA LEU A 28 -12.99 12.29 9.39
C LEU A 28 -14.40 12.25 8.79
N PHE A 29 -14.68 11.28 7.92
CA PHE A 29 -16.00 11.10 7.32
C PHE A 29 -17.07 10.81 8.39
N PHE A 30 -16.77 9.87 9.28
CA PHE A 30 -17.62 9.57 10.44
C PHE A 30 -17.81 10.80 11.32
N GLY A 31 -16.74 11.51 11.66
CA GLY A 31 -16.78 12.72 12.47
C GLY A 31 -17.60 13.85 11.84
N LEU A 32 -17.56 14.01 10.52
CA LEU A 32 -18.40 14.99 9.81
C LEU A 32 -19.89 14.66 9.89
N ILE A 33 -20.25 13.39 9.67
CA ILE A 33 -21.64 12.94 9.79
C ILE A 33 -22.11 13.11 11.23
N PHE A 34 -21.34 12.60 12.18
CA PHE A 34 -21.65 12.68 13.60
C PHE A 34 -21.76 14.14 14.06
N GLY A 35 -20.83 15.00 13.66
CA GLY A 35 -20.88 16.43 13.95
C GLY A 35 -22.09 17.12 13.36
N GLY A 36 -22.51 16.73 12.15
CA GLY A 36 -23.75 17.22 11.54
C GLY A 36 -25.00 16.82 12.34
N VAL A 37 -25.06 15.57 12.81
CA VAL A 37 -26.15 15.08 13.68
C VAL A 37 -26.17 15.83 15.01
N VAL A 38 -25.02 15.94 15.68
CA VAL A 38 -24.88 16.67 16.94
C VAL A 38 -25.28 18.14 16.79
N TRP A 39 -24.90 18.77 15.67
CA TRP A 39 -25.28 20.14 15.37
C TRP A 39 -26.78 20.31 15.10
N TYR A 40 -27.41 19.30 14.48
CA TYR A 40 -28.85 19.30 14.22
C TYR A 40 -29.67 19.18 15.51
N ASP A 41 -29.26 18.31 16.43
CA ASP A 41 -29.97 18.06 17.69
C ASP A 41 -29.69 19.13 18.77
N MET A 42 -28.88 20.16 18.48
CA MET A 42 -28.44 21.12 19.49
C MET A 42 -29.53 22.15 19.88
N PRO A 43 -29.90 22.25 21.18
CA PRO A 43 -30.88 23.21 21.65
C PRO A 43 -30.48 24.66 21.35
N ARG A 44 -31.45 25.51 21.01
CA ARG A 44 -31.16 26.91 20.64
C ARG A 44 -30.61 27.75 21.79
N SER A 45 -30.96 27.43 23.04
CA SER A 45 -30.68 28.21 24.25
C SER A 45 -29.26 28.04 24.82
N GLU A 46 -28.54 26.98 24.45
CA GLU A 46 -27.26 26.63 25.09
C GLU A 46 -26.06 27.11 24.26
N VAL A 47 -25.80 28.41 24.30
CA VAL A 47 -24.68 29.04 23.57
C VAL A 47 -23.32 28.47 24.00
N ALA A 48 -23.14 28.20 25.30
CA ALA A 48 -21.89 27.63 25.82
C ALA A 48 -21.61 26.24 25.25
N LEU A 49 -22.63 25.39 25.14
CA LEU A 49 -22.51 24.06 24.58
C LEU A 49 -22.14 24.11 23.09
N LYS A 50 -22.77 25.02 22.32
CA LYS A 50 -22.43 25.23 20.90
C LYS A 50 -21.00 25.68 20.68
N LEU A 51 -20.51 26.61 21.51
CA LEU A 51 -19.12 27.07 21.44
C LEU A 51 -18.14 25.94 21.77
N LEU A 52 -18.42 25.16 22.83
CA LEU A 52 -17.58 24.03 23.22
C LEU A 52 -17.53 22.97 22.12
N THR A 53 -18.69 22.57 21.58
CA THR A 53 -18.78 21.59 20.50
C THR A 53 -18.14 22.09 19.22
N GLY A 54 -18.37 23.35 18.84
CA GLY A 54 -17.73 23.95 17.66
C GLY A 54 -16.21 23.99 17.79
N ALA A 55 -15.68 24.41 18.95
CA ALA A 55 -14.24 24.41 19.20
C ALA A 55 -13.65 23.00 19.19
N PHE A 56 -14.35 22.03 19.78
CA PHE A 56 -13.95 20.62 19.77
C PHE A 56 -13.87 20.06 18.35
N PHE A 57 -14.91 20.25 17.53
CA PHE A 57 -14.90 19.80 16.14
C PHE A 57 -13.85 20.51 15.30
N LEU A 58 -13.59 21.80 15.55
CA LEU A 58 -12.52 22.54 14.86
C LEU A 58 -11.15 21.92 15.17
N ILE A 59 -10.84 21.68 16.44
CA ILE A 59 -9.58 21.04 16.86
C ILE A 59 -9.49 19.63 16.28
N TRP A 60 -10.58 18.87 16.31
CA TRP A 60 -10.65 17.52 15.74
C TRP A 60 -10.32 17.53 14.24
N VAL A 61 -10.99 18.37 13.44
CA VAL A 61 -10.77 18.45 12.00
C VAL A 61 -9.31 18.80 11.71
N VAL A 62 -8.74 19.75 12.45
CA VAL A 62 -7.31 20.09 12.35
C VAL A 62 -6.42 18.89 12.67
N ALA A 63 -6.72 18.12 13.71
CA ALA A 63 -5.98 16.91 14.06
C ALA A 63 -6.06 15.84 12.96
N CYS A 64 -7.24 15.57 12.40
CA CYS A 64 -7.40 14.64 11.29
C CYS A 64 -6.61 15.08 10.06
N VAL A 65 -6.70 16.36 9.69
CA VAL A 65 -5.94 16.92 8.57
C VAL A 65 -4.44 16.81 8.83
N ALA A 66 -3.98 17.11 10.05
CA ALA A 66 -2.57 16.98 10.42
C ALA A 66 -2.08 15.53 10.29
N ILE A 67 -2.85 14.54 10.74
CA ILE A 67 -2.52 13.12 10.60
C ILE A 67 -2.40 12.74 9.11
N ILE A 68 -3.37 13.16 8.28
CA ILE A 68 -3.36 12.88 6.84
C ILE A 68 -2.12 13.51 6.20
N LEU A 69 -1.85 14.79 6.46
CA LEU A 69 -0.71 15.50 5.87
C LEU A 69 0.63 14.95 6.34
N PHE A 70 0.75 14.56 7.62
CA PHE A 70 1.96 13.99 8.18
C PHE A 70 2.29 12.64 7.50
N ASN A 71 1.31 11.74 7.45
CA ASN A 71 1.48 10.45 6.78
C ASN A 71 1.67 10.60 5.27
N ALA A 72 0.99 11.56 4.62
CA ALA A 72 1.15 11.83 3.19
C ALA A 72 2.54 12.39 2.86
N LYS A 73 3.06 13.32 3.66
CA LYS A 73 4.43 13.86 3.50
C LYS A 73 5.48 12.78 3.73
N TRP A 74 5.30 11.96 4.76
CA TRP A 74 6.20 10.85 5.05
C TRP A 74 6.19 9.81 3.91
N LEU A 75 5.02 9.47 3.36
CA LEU A 75 4.89 8.58 2.22
C LEU A 75 5.44 9.20 0.92
N ALA A 76 5.29 10.50 0.71
CA ALA A 76 5.86 11.20 -0.44
C ALA A 76 7.40 11.28 -0.35
N ALA A 77 7.95 11.44 0.85
CA ALA A 77 9.37 11.40 1.11
C ALA A 77 9.93 9.97 0.91
N SER A 78 9.20 8.93 1.30
CA SER A 78 9.61 7.54 1.07
C SER A 78 9.52 7.15 -0.41
N ARG A 79 8.52 7.66 -1.15
CA ARG A 79 8.39 7.47 -2.60
C ARG A 79 9.47 8.17 -3.41
N ARG A 80 10.00 9.32 -2.96
CA ARG A 80 11.12 10.01 -3.64
C ARG A 80 12.41 9.20 -3.70
N SER A 81 12.55 8.17 -2.86
CA SER A 81 13.69 7.24 -2.87
C SER A 81 13.48 6.02 -3.76
N GLN A 82 12.32 5.87 -4.40
CA GLN A 82 11.99 4.71 -5.23
C GLN A 82 11.44 5.21 -6.58
N PRO A 83 12.25 5.21 -7.66
CA PRO A 83 11.75 5.55 -8.98
C PRO A 83 10.79 4.44 -9.42
N ASP A 84 9.57 4.84 -9.77
CA ASP A 84 8.57 4.10 -10.54
C ASP A 84 8.78 2.59 -10.64
N THR A 85 8.25 1.82 -9.68
CA THR A 85 7.99 0.40 -9.93
C THR A 85 6.66 0.01 -9.30
N LEU A 86 5.70 -0.26 -10.19
CA LEU A 86 4.27 -0.40 -9.89
C LEU A 86 3.89 -1.70 -9.16
N LEU A 87 4.81 -2.57 -8.80
CA LEU A 87 4.52 -3.82 -8.10
C LEU A 87 5.70 -4.15 -7.19
N ASP A 88 5.67 -3.68 -5.94
CA ASP A 88 6.51 -4.22 -4.88
C ASP A 88 5.87 -5.53 -4.41
N LEU A 89 5.97 -6.55 -5.27
CA LEU A 89 5.88 -7.94 -4.85
C LEU A 89 7.07 -8.18 -3.94
N GLN A 90 6.79 -8.06 -2.65
CA GLN A 90 7.63 -8.47 -1.54
C GLN A 90 8.08 -9.93 -1.75
N ILE A 91 9.18 -10.13 -2.46
CA ILE A 91 10.00 -11.34 -2.44
C ILE A 91 11.44 -10.84 -2.34
N GLU A 92 11.95 -10.81 -1.11
CA GLU A 92 13.38 -10.82 -0.88
C GLU A 92 13.97 -12.03 -1.60
N ALA A 93 14.72 -11.78 -2.67
CA ALA A 93 15.70 -12.71 -3.19
C ALA A 93 16.94 -11.89 -3.57
N SER A 94 17.81 -11.69 -2.59
CA SER A 94 19.16 -11.18 -2.78
C SER A 94 19.91 -12.00 -3.84
N GLY A 95 20.43 -11.36 -4.88
CA GLY A 95 21.44 -11.99 -5.75
C GLY A 95 21.79 -11.20 -7.02
N ASP A 96 22.27 -9.96 -6.86
CA ASP A 96 22.71 -9.09 -7.95
C ASP A 96 23.72 -9.78 -8.88
N GLY A 97 23.27 -10.05 -10.10
CA GLY A 97 24.02 -10.51 -11.25
C GLY A 97 23.18 -10.25 -12.51
N PRO A 98 23.76 -9.77 -13.63
CA PRO A 98 23.00 -9.38 -14.82
C PRO A 98 22.23 -10.52 -15.53
N ASP A 99 22.42 -11.77 -15.09
CA ASP A 99 21.64 -12.94 -15.52
C ASP A 99 20.35 -13.17 -14.69
N GLN A 100 20.21 -12.51 -13.53
CA GLN A 100 19.12 -12.78 -12.59
C GLN A 100 17.78 -12.22 -13.08
N ASP A 101 17.77 -11.12 -13.82
CA ASP A 101 16.53 -10.50 -14.34
C ASP A 101 15.84 -11.39 -15.38
N ASN A 102 16.62 -12.01 -16.29
CA ASN A 102 16.11 -13.01 -17.23
C ASN A 102 15.69 -14.31 -16.53
N MET A 103 16.37 -14.70 -15.46
CA MET A 103 16.04 -15.91 -14.70
C MET A 103 14.74 -15.74 -13.90
N LEU A 104 14.51 -14.55 -13.34
CA LEU A 104 13.27 -14.21 -12.62
C LEU A 104 12.08 -14.14 -13.58
N ASP A 105 12.22 -13.56 -14.77
CA ASP A 105 11.14 -13.54 -15.78
C ASP A 105 10.82 -14.97 -16.28
N PHE A 106 11.84 -15.82 -16.45
CA PHE A 106 11.67 -17.23 -16.79
C PHE A 106 10.87 -18.01 -15.71
N GLU A 107 11.25 -17.87 -14.43
CA GLU A 107 10.55 -18.52 -13.32
C GLU A 107 9.10 -18.03 -13.19
N GLN A 108 8.87 -16.73 -13.39
CA GLN A 108 7.54 -16.15 -13.39
C GLN A 108 6.67 -16.69 -14.54
N ARG A 109 7.24 -16.85 -15.74
CA ARG A 109 6.53 -17.42 -16.90
C ARG A 109 6.15 -18.88 -16.68
N LEU A 110 7.04 -19.69 -16.09
CA LEU A 110 6.74 -21.08 -15.71
C LEU A 110 5.65 -21.18 -14.64
N ARG A 111 5.72 -20.34 -13.61
CA ARG A 111 4.69 -20.30 -12.55
C ARG A 111 3.32 -19.91 -13.10
N LYS A 112 3.26 -18.90 -13.98
CA LYS A 112 2.02 -18.52 -14.67
C LYS A 112 1.46 -19.68 -15.51
N LEU A 113 2.32 -20.42 -16.20
CA LEU A 113 1.92 -21.58 -17.01
C LEU A 113 1.35 -22.73 -16.15
N GLU A 114 1.91 -22.97 -14.96
CA GLU A 114 1.38 -23.96 -14.00
C GLU A 114 0.02 -23.56 -13.44
N VAL A 115 -0.18 -22.28 -13.14
CA VAL A 115 -1.49 -21.75 -12.71
C VAL A 115 -2.53 -21.95 -13.82
N LEU A 116 -2.21 -21.59 -15.06
CA LEU A 116 -3.12 -21.78 -16.20
C LEU A 116 -3.51 -23.25 -16.42
N LYS A 117 -2.57 -24.18 -16.21
CA LYS A 117 -2.87 -25.62 -16.27
C LYS A 117 -3.79 -26.05 -15.14
N ARG A 118 -3.46 -25.65 -13.90
CA ARG A 118 -4.24 -26.01 -12.70
C ARG A 118 -5.68 -25.50 -12.79
N ASP A 119 -5.84 -24.31 -13.35
CA ASP A 119 -7.14 -23.66 -13.53
C ASP A 119 -7.90 -24.21 -14.75
N GLY A 120 -7.35 -25.22 -15.45
CA GLY A 120 -8.00 -25.90 -16.58
C GLY A 120 -8.12 -25.06 -17.85
N LEU A 121 -7.42 -23.93 -17.92
CA LEU A 121 -7.51 -22.96 -19.01
C LEU A 121 -6.70 -23.36 -20.25
N ILE A 122 -5.76 -24.30 -20.10
CA ILE A 122 -4.93 -24.83 -21.18
C ILE A 122 -4.93 -26.36 -21.15
N SER A 123 -4.87 -26.98 -22.32
CA SER A 123 -4.76 -28.44 -22.43
C SER A 123 -3.36 -28.94 -22.06
N ASP A 124 -3.24 -30.23 -21.71
CA ASP A 124 -1.94 -30.85 -21.41
C ASP A 124 -0.96 -30.76 -22.59
N ALA A 125 -1.47 -30.82 -23.82
CA ALA A 125 -0.67 -30.68 -25.03
C ALA A 125 -0.08 -29.26 -25.18
N GLU A 126 -0.88 -28.23 -24.92
CA GLU A 126 -0.46 -26.83 -25.00
C GLU A 126 0.50 -26.46 -23.86
N TYR A 127 0.24 -26.97 -22.65
CA TYR A 127 1.15 -26.84 -21.52
C TYR A 127 2.53 -27.43 -21.86
N ALA A 128 2.56 -28.65 -22.40
CA ALA A 128 3.81 -29.32 -22.74
C ALA A 128 4.57 -28.57 -23.86
N HIS A 129 3.86 -28.02 -24.84
CA HIS A 129 4.46 -27.20 -25.91
C HIS A 129 5.10 -25.92 -25.35
N LYS A 130 4.34 -25.11 -24.60
CA LYS A 130 4.84 -23.84 -24.04
C LYS A 130 5.94 -24.04 -23.01
N ARG A 131 5.89 -25.12 -22.21
CA ARG A 131 6.95 -25.46 -21.26
C ARG A 131 8.27 -25.76 -21.97
N ARG A 132 8.23 -26.49 -23.09
CA ARG A 132 9.44 -26.77 -23.90
C ARG A 132 9.99 -25.50 -24.54
N GLU A 133 9.11 -24.63 -25.03
CA GLU A 133 9.51 -23.36 -25.65
C GLU A 133 10.20 -22.42 -24.66
N ILE A 134 9.64 -22.28 -23.45
CA ILE A 134 10.24 -21.50 -22.36
C ILE A 134 11.60 -22.10 -21.96
N LEU A 135 11.68 -23.43 -21.79
CA LEU A 135 12.94 -24.12 -21.46
C LEU A 135 14.01 -23.98 -22.54
N ARG A 136 13.62 -23.91 -23.82
CA ARG A 136 14.55 -23.73 -24.94
C ARG A 136 15.14 -22.33 -25.03
N GLN A 137 14.48 -21.30 -24.50
CA GLN A 137 15.02 -19.92 -24.48
C GLN A 137 16.21 -19.75 -23.52
N LYS A 138 16.45 -20.72 -22.62
CA LYS A 138 17.57 -20.71 -21.67
C LYS A 138 18.84 -21.40 -22.22
N TRP A 139 18.75 -22.12 -23.34
CA TRP A 139 19.88 -22.81 -23.99
C TRP A 139 20.19 -22.21 -25.35
#